data_AF-A0A0M9UBG2-F1
#
_entry.id   AF-A0A0M9UBG2-F1
#
_cell.length_a   1.000
_cell.length_b   1.000
_cell.length_c   1.000
_cell.angle_alpha   90.00
_cell.angle_beta   90.00
_cell.angle_gamma   90.00
#
_symmetry.space_group_name_H-M   'P 1'
#
loop_
_entity.id
_entity.type
_entity.pdbx_description
1 polymer ?
#
loop_
_entity_poly.entity_id
_entity_poly.type
_entity_poly.pdbx_seq_one_letter_code
_entity_poly.pdbx_strand_id
1 'polypeptide(L)'
;MADACGLSQEEWQTLPLLINPPALNFSAVALLAELHGRMGYFPPVLRLKPVLGPDGQRVVPPRFAVAEILNLQAIRDEARARR
;
A
#
# COMPACT_ATOMS: atom_id res chain seq x y z
N MET A 1 -11.33 6.34 5.28
CA MET A 1 -10.15 7.09 4.74
C MET A 1 -10.15 7.07 3.23
N ALA A 2 -10.54 5.94 2.63
CA ALA A 2 -10.60 5.79 1.17
C ALA A 2 -11.50 6.82 0.48
N ASP A 3 -12.59 7.29 1.10
CA ASP A 3 -13.52 8.26 0.49
C ASP A 3 -12.86 9.58 0.05
N ALA A 4 -11.74 9.97 0.67
CA ALA A 4 -11.04 11.21 0.34
C ALA A 4 -10.50 11.25 -1.11
N CYS A 5 -10.34 10.11 -1.77
CA CYS A 5 -9.91 10.07 -3.17
C CYS A 5 -11.06 10.26 -4.17
N GLY A 6 -12.31 10.35 -3.72
CA GLY A 6 -13.46 10.71 -4.57
C GLY A 6 -13.82 9.69 -5.65
N LEU A 7 -13.31 8.46 -5.57
CA LEU A 7 -13.60 7.41 -6.54
C LEU A 7 -15.03 6.90 -6.39
N SER A 8 -15.71 6.76 -7.52
CA SER A 8 -17.02 6.12 -7.64
C SER A 8 -16.93 4.61 -7.37
N GLN A 9 -18.09 3.97 -7.16
CA GLN A 9 -18.15 2.52 -6.96
C GLN A 9 -17.59 1.72 -8.15
N GLU A 10 -17.81 2.20 -9.37
CA GLU A 10 -17.30 1.57 -10.59
C GLU A 10 -15.77 1.67 -10.67
N GLU A 11 -15.21 2.85 -10.39
CA GLU A 11 -13.76 3.07 -10.41
C GLU A 11 -13.01 2.21 -9.39
N TRP A 12 -13.60 1.96 -8.22
CA TRP A 12 -13.03 1.03 -7.23
C TRP A 12 -12.86 -0.40 -7.78
N GLN A 13 -13.69 -0.82 -8.75
CA GLN A 13 -13.63 -2.15 -9.35
C GLN A 13 -12.78 -2.21 -10.62
N THR A 14 -12.71 -1.11 -11.37
CA THR A 14 -12.17 -1.13 -12.74
C THR A 14 -10.80 -0.46 -12.86
N LEU A 15 -10.48 0.51 -12.01
CA LEU A 15 -9.19 1.19 -12.11
C LEU A 15 -8.05 0.32 -11.56
N PRO A 16 -6.88 0.32 -12.23
CA PRO A 16 -5.68 -0.22 -11.64
C PRO A 16 -5.20 0.72 -10.51
N LEU A 17 -5.43 0.33 -9.26
CA LEU A 17 -5.07 1.12 -8.09
C LEU A 17 -3.77 0.64 -7.44
N LEU A 18 -2.88 1.58 -7.12
CA LEU A 18 -1.66 1.37 -6.34
C LEU A 18 -1.71 2.23 -5.08
N ILE A 19 -1.53 1.61 -3.92
CA ILE A 19 -1.72 2.30 -2.64
C ILE A 19 -0.37 2.67 -2.03
N ASN A 20 -0.21 3.95 -1.66
CA ASN A 20 0.84 4.39 -0.76
C ASN A 20 0.27 4.45 0.67
N PRO A 21 0.49 3.43 1.52
CA PRO A 21 -0.15 3.38 2.83
C PRO A 21 0.39 4.48 3.75
N PRO A 22 -0.42 4.97 4.71
CA PRO A 22 0.05 5.84 5.78
C PRO A 22 1.18 5.19 6.58
N ALA A 23 2.13 5.99 7.09
CA ALA A 23 3.25 5.46 7.87
C ALA A 23 2.84 4.93 9.26
N LEU A 24 1.72 5.40 9.83
CA LEU A 24 1.21 4.92 11.11
C LEU A 24 0.49 3.57 10.90
N ASN A 25 1.01 2.52 11.55
CA ASN A 25 0.52 1.16 11.42
C ASN A 25 -1.00 1.01 11.63
N PHE A 26 -1.57 1.65 12.66
CA PHE A 26 -3.01 1.59 12.95
C PHE A 26 -3.86 2.11 11.78
N SER A 27 -3.47 3.24 11.20
CA SER A 27 -4.18 3.80 10.04
C SER A 27 -3.96 2.97 8.77
N ALA A 28 -2.78 2.38 8.60
CA ALA A 28 -2.49 1.52 7.46
C ALA A 28 -3.35 0.25 7.47
N VAL A 29 -3.44 -0.44 8.63
CA VAL A 29 -4.26 -1.67 8.73
C VAL A 29 -5.76 -1.36 8.61
N ALA A 30 -6.22 -0.23 9.14
CA ALA A 30 -7.60 0.21 8.99
C ALA A 30 -7.95 0.50 7.53
N LEU A 31 -7.08 1.22 6.81
CA LEU A 31 -7.25 1.49 5.37
C LEU A 31 -7.26 0.19 4.56
N LEU A 32 -6.34 -0.74 4.83
CA LEU A 32 -6.29 -2.02 4.09
C LEU A 32 -7.55 -2.87 4.30
N ALA A 33 -8.12 -2.87 5.51
CA ALA A 33 -9.39 -3.55 5.77
C ALA A 33 -10.55 -2.90 4.99
N GLU A 34 -10.62 -1.56 4.98
CA GLU A 34 -11.61 -0.80 4.22
C GLU A 34 -11.50 -1.08 2.71
N LEU A 35 -10.29 -1.00 2.15
CA LEU A 35 -10.04 -1.25 0.73
C LEU A 35 -10.36 -2.69 0.35
N HIS A 36 -10.02 -3.67 1.19
CA HIS A 36 -10.37 -5.06 0.92
C HIS A 36 -11.88 -5.28 0.78
N GLY A 37 -12.68 -4.63 1.63
CA GLY A 37 -14.14 -4.69 1.55
C GLY A 37 -14.71 -4.02 0.29
N ARG A 38 -14.13 -2.88 -0.13
CA ARG A 38 -14.57 -2.16 -1.34
C ARG A 38 -14.19 -2.90 -2.62
N MET A 39 -12.97 -3.42 -2.69
CA MET A 39 -12.38 -3.94 -3.93
C MET A 39 -12.57 -5.45 -4.08
N GLY A 40 -12.82 -6.19 -2.99
CA GLY A 40 -12.92 -7.66 -2.99
C GLY A 40 -11.58 -8.42 -3.03
N TYR A 41 -10.47 -7.69 -3.19
CA TYR A 41 -9.09 -8.20 -3.18
C TYR A 41 -8.18 -7.30 -2.35
N PHE A 42 -6.94 -7.73 -2.09
CA PHE A 42 -5.96 -6.83 -1.49
C PHE A 42 -5.20 -6.05 -2.58
N PRO A 43 -5.23 -4.70 -2.58
CA PRO A 43 -4.50 -3.94 -3.58
C PRO A 43 -2.97 -4.07 -3.40
N PRO A 44 -2.18 -3.87 -4.46
CA PRO A 44 -0.74 -3.73 -4.34
C PRO A 44 -0.40 -2.46 -3.55
N VAL A 45 0.65 -2.54 -2.73
CA VAL A 45 1.07 -1.40 -1.88
C VAL A 45 2.54 -1.04 -2.08
N LEU A 46 2.84 0.25 -2.07
CA LEU A 46 4.22 0.74 -2.06
C LEU A 46 4.86 0.45 -0.71
N ARG A 47 6.09 -0.06 -0.73
CA ARG A 47 7.00 0.04 0.41
C ARG A 47 8.05 1.10 0.12
N LEU A 48 8.01 2.18 0.89
CA LEU A 48 9.01 3.24 0.81
C LEU A 48 10.18 2.96 1.74
N LYS A 49 11.40 3.30 1.31
CA LYS A 49 12.60 3.31 2.15
C LYS A 49 13.28 4.67 2.12
N PRO A 50 13.92 5.12 3.21
CA PRO A 50 14.68 6.37 3.18
C PRO A 50 15.84 6.26 2.18
N VAL A 51 16.11 7.37 1.49
CA VAL A 51 17.35 7.51 0.72
C VAL A 51 18.47 7.89 1.68
N LEU A 52 19.55 7.12 1.62
CA LEU A 52 20.74 7.34 2.46
C LEU A 52 21.84 8.04 1.65
N GLY A 53 22.58 8.93 2.31
CA GLY A 53 23.78 9.56 1.79
C GLY A 53 25.01 8.64 1.90
N PRO A 54 26.18 9.09 1.42
CA PRO A 54 27.43 8.31 1.44
C PRO A 54 27.89 7.90 2.85
N ASP A 55 27.49 8.66 3.87
CA ASP A 55 27.76 8.42 5.29
C ASP A 55 26.75 7.45 5.94
N GLY A 56 25.81 6.90 5.17
CA GLY A 56 24.74 6.03 5.66
C GLY A 56 23.62 6.76 6.39
N GLN A 57 23.68 8.10 6.50
CA GLN A 57 22.63 8.90 7.14
C GLN A 57 21.53 9.25 6.14
N ARG A 58 20.37 9.68 6.64
CA ARG A 58 19.29 10.17 5.77
C ARG A 58 19.72 11.46 5.10
N VAL A 59 19.43 11.59 3.80
CA VAL A 59 19.67 12.84 3.08
C VAL A 59 18.83 13.99 3.66
N VAL A 60 19.38 15.22 3.61
CA VAL A 60 18.68 16.45 4.00
C VAL A 60 18.51 17.33 2.75
N PRO A 61 17.27 17.66 2.33
CA PRO A 61 15.99 17.30 2.96
C PRO A 61 15.66 15.80 2.80
N PRO A 62 14.83 15.21 3.69
CA PRO A 62 14.45 13.79 3.63
C PRO A 62 13.87 13.39 2.27
N ARG A 63 14.37 12.28 1.73
CA ARG A 63 13.84 11.65 0.51
C ARG A 63 13.56 10.18 0.75
N PHE A 64 12.57 9.67 0.03
CA PHE A 64 12.19 8.27 0.05
C PHE A 64 12.17 7.71 -1.36
N ALA A 65 12.61 6.48 -1.51
CA ALA A 65 12.53 5.72 -2.75
C ALA A 65 11.52 4.59 -2.59
N VAL A 66 10.85 4.23 -3.68
CA VAL A 66 10.07 2.99 -3.76
C VAL A 66 11.05 1.83 -3.70
N ALA A 67 10.99 1.06 -2.62
CA ALA A 67 11.82 -0.12 -2.46
C ALA A 67 11.24 -1.29 -3.26
N GLU A 68 9.91 -1.44 -3.23
CA GLU A 68 9.16 -2.47 -3.96
C GLU A 68 7.66 -2.13 -3.98
N ILE A 69 6.93 -2.85 -4.83
CA ILE A 69 5.48 -2.94 -4.83
C ILE A 69 5.13 -4.31 -4.24
N LEU A 70 4.54 -4.32 -3.05
CA LEU A 70 4.12 -5.55 -2.38
C LEU A 70 2.79 -6.03 -2.96
N ASN A 71 2.76 -7.27 -3.45
CA ASN A 71 1.54 -7.93 -3.88
C ASN A 71 0.85 -8.63 -2.70
N LEU A 72 0.00 -7.89 -1.99
CA LEU A 72 -0.72 -8.40 -0.83
C LEU A 72 -1.73 -9.50 -1.18
N GLN A 73 -2.29 -9.48 -2.39
CA GLN A 73 -3.20 -10.52 -2.86
C GLN A 73 -2.46 -11.85 -3.06
N ALA A 74 -1.25 -11.84 -3.64
CA ALA A 74 -0.42 -13.04 -3.75
C ALA A 74 -0.09 -13.65 -2.38
N ILE A 75 0.26 -12.82 -1.38
CA ILE A 75 0.51 -13.28 0.00
C ILE A 75 -0.72 -13.98 0.59
N ARG A 76 -1.92 -13.43 0.36
CA ARG A 76 -3.19 -14.05 0.79
C ARG A 76 -3.42 -15.39 0.08
N ASP A 77 -3.17 -15.46 -1.22
CA ASP A 77 -3.41 -16.65 -2.02
C ASP A 77 -2.45 -17.79 -1.64
N GLU A 78 -1.18 -17.48 -1.43
CA GLU A 78 -0.20 -18.43 -0.88
C GLU A 78 -0.60 -18.92 0.52
N ALA A 79 -1.10 -18.03 1.39
CA ALA A 79 -1.58 -18.41 2.71
C ALA A 79 -2.83 -19.31 2.65
N ARG A 80 -3.70 -19.14 1.64
CA ARG A 80 -4.85 -20.01 1.41
C ARG A 80 -4.45 -21.40 0.94
N ALA A 81 -3.38 -21.53 0.15
CA ALA A 81 -2.89 -22.81 -0.34
C ALA A 81 -2.30 -23.70 0.77
N ARG A 82 -1.92 -23.14 1.92
CA ARG A 82 -1.35 -23.85 3.07
C ARG A 82 -2.39 -24.31 4.11
N ARG A 83 -3.68 -24.25 3.77
CA ARG A 83 -4.78 -24.66 4.66
C ARG A 83 -5.03 -26.16 4.62
#